data_AF-A0A6B8W1Q0-F1
#
_entry.id   AF-A0A6B8W1Q0-F1
#
_cell.length_a   1.000
_cell.length_b   1.000
_cell.length_c   1.000
_cell.angle_alpha   90.00
_cell.angle_beta   90.00
_cell.angle_gamma   90.00
#
_symmetry.space_group_name_H-M   'P 1'
#
loop_
_entity.id
_entity.type
_entity.pdbx_description
1 polymer ?
#
loop_
_entity_poly.entity_id
_entity_poly.type
_entity_poly.pdbx_seq_one_letter_code
_entity_poly.pdbx_strand_id
1 'polypeptide(L)'
;MELLLLLLILGGGAAYFMNRSNKQKSAALEATRLDDARTEARRWIERLGSQVLTIAGSDAASTQAIADASERYNAAASAISQATTVKQAHLARESALEGLHYMNAAREIMGMTSGPELPLLEGQRNAGKVTERRTIEHEGQTLTASPVASDETPNYYPGGNVAGRPVPAGWYSRPWWADAMATGMWTAASMMMFSAMFSGMAGVNYSPEQFADGSGEGAEGDAGGGEDGGDMGGEDMGGDMGDTGGDGGGFFGGGDDGGGFFDGGFDFDF
;
A
#
# COMPACT_ATOMS: atom_id res chain seq x y z
N MET A 1 -6.24 -60.06 14.70
CA MET A 1 -5.66 -59.15 13.69
C MET A 1 -6.73 -58.50 12.81
N GLU A 2 -7.73 -59.23 12.30
CA GLU A 2 -8.77 -58.66 11.42
C GLU A 2 -9.59 -57.51 12.04
N LEU A 3 -9.92 -57.58 13.33
CA LEU A 3 -10.66 -56.54 14.05
C LEU A 3 -9.88 -55.22 14.17
N LEU A 4 -8.55 -55.29 14.29
CA LEU A 4 -7.67 -54.11 14.34
C LEU A 4 -7.54 -53.45 12.96
N LEU A 5 -7.48 -54.24 11.88
CA LEU A 5 -7.47 -53.75 10.51
C LEU A 5 -8.78 -53.05 10.14
N LEU A 6 -9.93 -53.62 10.55
CA LEU A 6 -11.24 -52.98 10.34
C LEU A 6 -11.37 -51.65 11.08
N LEU A 7 -10.90 -51.57 12.33
CA LEU A 7 -10.89 -50.33 13.10
C LEU A 7 -9.97 -49.27 12.49
N LEU A 8 -8.81 -49.67 11.95
CA LEU A 8 -7.89 -48.77 11.24
C LEU A 8 -8.51 -48.21 9.96
N ILE A 9 -9.20 -49.04 9.17
CA ILE A 9 -9.86 -48.61 7.93
C ILE A 9 -11.03 -47.67 8.23
N LEU A 10 -11.86 -47.99 9.23
CA LEU A 10 -12.97 -47.13 9.66
C LEU A 10 -12.48 -45.81 10.24
N GLY A 11 -11.44 -45.84 11.08
CA GLY A 11 -10.82 -44.64 11.66
C GLY A 11 -10.16 -43.75 10.59
N GLY A 12 -9.41 -44.35 9.66
CA GLY A 12 -8.77 -43.64 8.56
C GLY A 12 -9.79 -43.04 7.58
N GLY A 13 -10.87 -43.77 7.27
CA GLY A 13 -11.98 -43.28 6.45
C GLY A 13 -12.69 -42.09 7.11
N ALA A 14 -13.04 -42.21 8.39
CA ALA A 14 -13.67 -41.12 9.14
C ALA A 14 -12.77 -39.87 9.20
N ALA A 15 -11.47 -40.03 9.48
CA ALA A 15 -10.51 -38.92 9.51
C ALA A 15 -10.36 -38.25 8.14
N TYR A 16 -10.29 -39.03 7.04
CA TYR A 16 -10.20 -38.51 5.68
C TYR A 16 -11.45 -37.70 5.28
N PHE A 17 -12.65 -38.23 5.54
CA PHE A 17 -13.90 -37.53 5.26
C PHE A 17 -14.05 -36.24 6.08
N MET A 18 -13.67 -36.27 7.36
CA MET A 18 -13.72 -35.10 8.23
C MET A 18 -12.74 -34.00 7.77
N ASN A 19 -11.51 -34.37 7.41
CA ASN A 19 -10.51 -33.45 6.87
C ASN A 19 -10.95 -32.82 5.53
N ARG A 20 -11.56 -33.62 4.63
CA ARG A 20 -12.10 -33.11 3.36
C ARG A 20 -13.27 -32.15 3.56
N SER A 21 -14.17 -32.46 4.51
CA SER A 21 -15.32 -31.60 4.82
C SER A 21 -14.88 -30.25 5.42
N ASN A 22 -13.85 -30.25 6.28
CA ASN A 22 -13.27 -29.03 6.83
C ASN A 22 -12.58 -28.19 5.75
N LYS A 23 -11.80 -28.82 4.86
CA LYS A 23 -11.17 -28.14 3.71
C LYS A 23 -12.19 -27.51 2.75
N GLN A 24 -13.30 -28.18 2.49
CA GLN A 24 -14.37 -27.61 1.65
C GLN A 24 -15.06 -26.43 2.32
N LYS A 25 -15.33 -26.51 3.64
CA LYS A 25 -15.91 -25.40 4.39
C LYS A 25 -14.97 -24.20 4.43
N SER A 26 -13.68 -24.40 4.67
CA SER A 26 -12.70 -23.30 4.66
C SER A 26 -12.57 -22.67 3.28
N ALA A 27 -12.52 -23.47 2.21
CA ALA A 27 -12.47 -22.95 0.85
C ALA A 27 -13.73 -22.15 0.47
N ALA A 28 -14.91 -22.60 0.90
CA ALA A 28 -16.16 -21.86 0.69
C ALA A 28 -16.16 -20.53 1.44
N LEU A 29 -15.69 -20.52 2.69
CA LEU A 29 -15.58 -19.29 3.50
C LEU A 29 -14.59 -18.29 2.88
N GLU A 30 -13.42 -18.74 2.43
CA GLU A 30 -12.45 -17.88 1.74
C GLU A 30 -13.00 -17.31 0.43
N ALA A 31 -13.77 -18.10 -0.33
CA ALA A 31 -14.43 -17.62 -1.53
C ALA A 31 -15.46 -16.52 -1.22
N THR A 32 -16.27 -16.68 -0.17
CA THR A 32 -17.21 -15.65 0.29
C THR A 32 -16.48 -14.38 0.74
N ARG A 33 -15.42 -14.50 1.55
CA ARG A 33 -14.61 -13.36 1.99
C ARG A 33 -14.00 -12.58 0.82
N LEU A 34 -13.51 -13.31 -0.19
CA LEU A 34 -12.99 -12.69 -1.40
C LEU A 34 -14.07 -11.93 -2.17
N ASP A 35 -15.27 -12.50 -2.30
CA ASP A 35 -16.40 -11.85 -2.98
C ASP A 35 -16.85 -10.57 -2.25
N ASP A 36 -16.94 -10.63 -0.93
CA ASP A 36 -17.26 -9.47 -0.08
C ASP A 36 -16.21 -8.37 -0.23
N ALA A 37 -14.91 -8.73 -0.13
CA ALA A 37 -13.81 -7.78 -0.29
C ALA A 37 -13.77 -7.16 -1.68
N ARG A 38 -14.05 -7.94 -2.73
CA ARG A 38 -14.15 -7.43 -4.11
C ARG A 38 -15.32 -6.47 -4.27
N THR A 39 -16.47 -6.78 -3.69
CA THR A 39 -17.67 -5.93 -3.72
C THR A 39 -17.42 -4.61 -3.00
N GLU A 40 -16.76 -4.66 -1.83
CA GLU A 40 -16.36 -3.46 -1.11
C GLU A 40 -15.42 -2.59 -1.95
N ALA A 41 -14.35 -3.16 -2.50
CA ALA A 41 -13.41 -2.43 -3.34
C ALA A 41 -14.09 -1.78 -4.55
N ARG A 42 -14.96 -2.52 -5.25
CA ARG A 42 -15.73 -2.01 -6.40
C ARG A 42 -16.59 -0.81 -6.03
N ARG A 43 -17.28 -0.84 -4.89
CA ARG A 43 -18.10 0.29 -4.42
C ARG A 43 -17.28 1.58 -4.29
N TRP A 44 -16.08 1.48 -3.73
CA TRP A 44 -15.19 2.64 -3.59
C TRP A 44 -14.61 3.11 -4.93
N ILE A 45 -14.24 2.17 -5.81
CA ILE A 45 -13.76 2.47 -7.16
C ILE A 45 -14.84 3.17 -8.00
N GLU A 46 -16.08 2.69 -7.95
CA GLU A 46 -17.22 3.30 -8.65
C GLU A 46 -17.49 4.72 -8.13
N ARG A 47 -17.44 4.92 -6.81
CA ARG A 47 -17.55 6.24 -6.20
C ARG A 47 -16.42 7.18 -6.64
N LEU A 48 -15.18 6.69 -6.72
CA LEU A 48 -14.05 7.46 -7.21
C LEU A 48 -14.22 7.81 -8.69
N GLY A 49 -14.52 6.82 -9.52
CA GLY A 49 -14.73 6.99 -10.96
C GLY A 49 -15.84 7.99 -11.27
N SER A 50 -16.93 7.96 -10.51
CA SER A 50 -18.00 8.96 -10.63
C SER A 50 -17.49 10.38 -10.40
N GLN A 51 -16.60 10.61 -9.44
CA GLN A 51 -16.08 11.95 -9.15
C GLN A 51 -15.06 12.39 -10.20
N VAL A 52 -14.10 11.53 -10.54
CA VAL A 52 -13.06 11.80 -11.54
C VAL A 52 -13.67 12.14 -12.91
N LEU A 53 -14.76 11.46 -13.30
CA LEU A 53 -15.39 11.69 -14.60
C LEU A 53 -16.33 12.91 -14.64
N THR A 54 -16.72 13.47 -13.49
CA THR A 54 -17.75 14.53 -13.43
C THR A 54 -17.26 15.87 -12.90
N ILE A 55 -16.09 15.90 -12.25
CA ILE A 55 -15.53 17.10 -11.64
C ILE A 55 -14.28 17.49 -12.40
N ALA A 56 -14.27 18.73 -12.90
CA ALA A 56 -13.09 19.34 -13.52
C ALA A 56 -12.47 20.35 -12.56
N GLY A 57 -11.14 20.46 -12.58
CA GLY A 57 -10.41 21.45 -11.78
C GLY A 57 -10.66 22.86 -12.29
N SER A 58 -10.70 23.84 -11.38
CA SER A 58 -10.82 25.27 -11.71
C SER A 58 -9.48 26.02 -11.75
N ASP A 59 -8.42 25.39 -11.25
CA ASP A 59 -7.08 25.94 -11.14
C ASP A 59 -6.04 24.82 -11.25
N ALA A 60 -4.75 25.17 -11.23
CA ALA A 60 -3.66 24.21 -11.40
C ALA A 60 -3.61 23.17 -10.27
N ALA A 61 -3.83 23.56 -9.02
CA ALA A 61 -3.74 22.67 -7.87
C ALA A 61 -4.90 21.65 -7.85
N SER A 62 -6.12 22.11 -8.11
CA SER A 62 -7.30 21.25 -8.20
C SER A 62 -7.23 20.33 -9.42
N THR A 63 -6.71 20.82 -10.55
CA THR A 63 -6.47 20.00 -11.74
C THR A 63 -5.46 18.89 -11.45
N GLN A 64 -4.35 19.21 -10.78
CA GLN A 64 -3.34 18.21 -10.38
C GLN A 64 -3.93 17.18 -9.42
N ALA A 65 -4.64 17.61 -8.38
CA ALA A 65 -5.26 16.68 -7.43
C ALA A 65 -6.27 15.73 -8.13
N ILE A 66 -7.03 16.21 -9.12
CA ILE A 66 -7.92 15.36 -9.92
C ILE A 66 -7.12 14.41 -10.83
N ALA A 67 -5.98 14.86 -11.37
CA ALA A 67 -5.09 13.98 -12.14
C ALA A 67 -4.53 12.86 -11.26
N ASP A 68 -4.02 13.17 -10.07
CA ASP A 68 -3.55 12.19 -9.08
C ASP A 68 -4.67 11.21 -8.71
N ALA A 69 -5.90 11.71 -8.48
CA ALA A 69 -7.06 10.87 -8.24
C ALA A 69 -7.40 9.94 -9.43
N SER A 70 -7.22 10.43 -10.66
CA SER A 70 -7.45 9.66 -11.89
C SER A 70 -6.42 8.54 -12.05
N GLU A 71 -5.17 8.78 -11.71
CA GLU A 71 -4.13 7.75 -11.67
C GLU A 71 -4.49 6.65 -10.66
N ARG A 72 -4.95 7.04 -9.47
CA ARG A 72 -5.41 6.08 -8.46
C ARG A 72 -6.65 5.30 -8.91
N TYR A 73 -7.57 5.95 -9.61
CA TYR A 73 -8.72 5.27 -10.21
C TYR A 73 -8.28 4.18 -11.20
N ASN A 74 -7.36 4.51 -12.13
CA ASN A 74 -6.86 3.56 -13.11
C ASN A 74 -6.12 2.39 -12.45
N ALA A 75 -5.27 2.68 -11.46
CA ALA A 75 -4.56 1.66 -10.68
C ALA A 75 -5.53 0.73 -9.95
N ALA A 76 -6.52 1.28 -9.25
CA ALA A 76 -7.53 0.52 -8.51
C ALA A 76 -8.40 -0.33 -9.45
N ALA A 77 -8.85 0.24 -10.57
CA ALA A 77 -9.65 -0.46 -11.59
C ALA A 77 -8.89 -1.64 -12.21
N SER A 78 -7.61 -1.45 -12.53
CA SER A 78 -6.74 -2.52 -13.03
C SER A 78 -6.53 -3.60 -11.96
N ALA A 79 -6.18 -3.21 -10.72
CA ALA A 79 -5.88 -4.12 -9.63
C ALA A 79 -7.10 -4.99 -9.25
N ILE A 80 -8.29 -4.40 -9.14
CA ILE A 80 -9.49 -5.17 -8.75
C ILE A 80 -9.91 -6.18 -9.82
N SER A 81 -9.63 -5.90 -11.09
CA SER A 81 -9.95 -6.81 -12.20
C SER A 81 -9.13 -8.11 -12.14
N GLN A 82 -7.93 -8.04 -11.57
CA GLN A 82 -6.97 -9.15 -11.46
C GLN A 82 -6.91 -9.78 -10.07
N ALA A 83 -7.54 -9.17 -9.06
CA ALA A 83 -7.43 -9.59 -7.67
C ALA A 83 -8.04 -10.99 -7.45
N THR A 84 -7.22 -11.97 -7.08
CA THR A 84 -7.62 -13.37 -6.77
C THR A 84 -7.56 -13.70 -5.28
N THR A 85 -7.12 -12.74 -4.45
CA THR A 85 -6.99 -12.88 -2.99
C THR A 85 -7.65 -11.71 -2.27
N VAL A 86 -8.06 -11.94 -1.02
CA VAL A 86 -8.66 -10.90 -0.16
C VAL A 86 -7.71 -9.70 -0.02
N LYS A 87 -6.41 -9.96 0.18
CA LYS A 87 -5.37 -8.93 0.27
C LYS A 87 -5.32 -8.06 -1.00
N GLN A 88 -5.35 -8.66 -2.18
CA GLN A 88 -5.35 -7.90 -3.44
C GLN A 88 -6.60 -7.03 -3.61
N ALA A 89 -7.78 -7.52 -3.20
CA ALA A 89 -9.00 -6.73 -3.22
C ALA A 89 -8.91 -5.53 -2.25
N HIS A 90 -8.34 -5.74 -1.05
CA HIS A 90 -8.07 -4.64 -0.12
C HIS A 90 -7.07 -3.62 -0.65
N LEU A 91 -5.99 -4.06 -1.32
CA LEU A 91 -5.04 -3.12 -1.95
C LEU A 91 -5.72 -2.25 -3.02
N ALA A 92 -6.61 -2.83 -3.83
CA ALA A 92 -7.40 -2.06 -4.78
C ALA A 92 -8.35 -1.07 -4.09
N ARG A 93 -8.96 -1.46 -2.96
CA ARG A 93 -9.76 -0.56 -2.12
C ARG A 93 -8.93 0.60 -1.58
N GLU A 94 -7.74 0.34 -1.03
CA GLU A 94 -6.84 1.38 -0.50
C GLU A 94 -6.47 2.38 -1.59
N SER A 95 -6.14 1.90 -2.79
CA SER A 95 -5.86 2.78 -3.95
C SER A 95 -7.05 3.68 -4.29
N ALA A 96 -8.28 3.14 -4.28
CA ALA A 96 -9.49 3.93 -4.51
C ALA A 96 -9.76 4.96 -3.40
N LEU A 97 -9.55 4.59 -2.14
CA LEU A 97 -9.67 5.51 -1.01
C LEU A 97 -8.66 6.64 -1.10
N GLU A 98 -7.44 6.35 -1.54
CA GLU A 98 -6.41 7.37 -1.74
C GLU A 98 -6.81 8.37 -2.83
N GLY A 99 -7.33 7.88 -3.96
CA GLY A 99 -7.92 8.75 -4.98
C GLY A 99 -9.08 9.60 -4.45
N LEU A 100 -9.91 9.07 -3.55
CA LEU A 100 -10.98 9.84 -2.91
C LEU A 100 -10.47 10.93 -1.98
N HIS A 101 -9.34 10.72 -1.30
CA HIS A 101 -8.67 11.78 -0.52
C HIS A 101 -8.17 12.90 -1.43
N TYR A 102 -7.58 12.58 -2.59
CA TYR A 102 -7.24 13.58 -3.60
C TYR A 102 -8.47 14.33 -4.14
N MET A 103 -9.59 13.64 -4.37
CA MET A 103 -10.84 14.31 -4.77
C MET A 103 -11.39 15.25 -3.68
N ASN A 104 -11.27 14.87 -2.40
CA ASN A 104 -11.62 15.76 -1.29
C ASN A 104 -10.72 16.99 -1.23
N ALA A 105 -9.42 16.81 -1.47
CA ALA A 105 -8.46 17.90 -1.55
C ALA A 105 -8.77 18.87 -2.71
N ALA A 106 -9.09 18.34 -3.89
CA ALA A 106 -9.52 19.14 -5.04
C ALA A 106 -10.79 19.94 -4.72
N ARG A 107 -11.79 19.31 -4.09
CA ARG A 107 -13.02 19.98 -3.64
C ARG A 107 -12.73 21.11 -2.65
N GLU A 108 -11.82 20.88 -1.71
CA GLU A 108 -11.42 21.90 -0.73
C GLU A 108 -10.81 23.12 -1.42
N ILE A 109 -9.86 22.93 -2.33
CA ILE A 109 -9.25 24.03 -3.12
C ILE A 109 -10.34 24.83 -3.86
N MET A 110 -11.27 24.12 -4.50
CA MET A 110 -12.34 24.72 -5.29
C MET A 110 -13.47 25.33 -4.44
N GLY A 111 -13.36 25.33 -3.11
CA GLY A 111 -14.38 25.84 -2.21
C GLY A 111 -15.70 25.05 -2.25
N MET A 112 -15.66 23.80 -2.72
CA MET A 112 -16.80 22.90 -2.77
C MET A 112 -17.03 22.27 -1.40
N THR A 113 -18.26 21.78 -1.15
CA THR A 113 -18.50 20.92 0.02
C THR A 113 -17.63 19.67 -0.07
N SER A 114 -16.86 19.42 0.98
CA SER A 114 -16.05 18.21 1.14
C SER A 114 -16.93 16.97 1.02
N GLY A 115 -16.39 15.91 0.41
CA GLY A 115 -17.08 14.62 0.39
C GLY A 115 -17.29 14.07 1.81
N PRO A 116 -18.14 13.05 1.99
CA PRO A 116 -18.31 12.42 3.30
C PRO A 116 -16.99 11.82 3.76
N GLU A 117 -16.80 11.81 5.08
CA GLU A 117 -15.60 11.33 5.74
C GLU A 117 -15.20 9.94 5.22
N LEU A 118 -13.92 9.83 4.85
CA LEU A 118 -13.35 8.63 4.29
C LEU A 118 -12.70 7.81 5.41
N PRO A 119 -12.73 6.47 5.33
CA PRO A 119 -11.88 5.64 6.15
C PRO A 119 -10.42 6.11 6.06
N LEU A 120 -9.72 6.09 7.19
CA LEU A 120 -8.28 6.33 7.21
C LEU A 120 -7.57 5.23 6.42
N LEU A 121 -6.67 5.64 5.53
CA LEU A 121 -5.79 4.72 4.81
C LEU A 121 -4.92 3.96 5.81
N GLU A 122 -4.52 2.75 5.45
CA GLU A 122 -3.58 1.98 6.27
C GLU A 122 -2.27 2.74 6.49
N GLY A 123 -1.72 3.36 5.45
CA GLY A 123 -0.54 4.22 5.55
C GLY A 123 -0.77 5.51 6.35
N GLN A 124 -1.98 6.09 6.31
CA GLN A 124 -2.31 7.28 7.09
C GLN A 124 -2.32 7.02 8.60
N ARG A 125 -2.72 5.80 9.03
CA ARG A 125 -2.81 5.48 10.47
C ARG A 125 -1.49 5.70 11.19
N ASN A 126 -0.38 5.35 10.54
CA ASN A 126 0.94 5.50 11.13
C ASN A 126 1.62 6.83 10.74
N ALA A 127 1.29 7.38 9.57
CA ALA A 127 1.91 8.61 9.09
C ALA A 127 1.35 9.89 9.72
N GLY A 128 0.18 9.83 10.33
CA GLY A 128 -0.43 11.00 10.95
C GLY A 128 -0.76 12.10 9.94
N LYS A 129 -0.92 13.33 10.43
CA LYS A 129 -1.30 14.49 9.61
C LYS A 129 -0.72 15.80 10.11
N VAL A 130 -0.54 16.73 9.19
CA VAL A 130 -0.27 18.12 9.49
C VAL A 130 -1.47 18.72 10.22
N THR A 131 -1.21 19.30 11.39
CA THR A 131 -2.27 19.87 12.27
C THR A 131 -2.20 21.38 12.38
N GLU A 132 -1.05 21.95 12.05
CA GLU A 132 -0.82 23.39 12.08
C GLU A 132 0.08 23.78 10.91
N ARG A 133 -0.04 25.04 10.50
CA ARG A 133 0.81 25.58 9.47
C ARG A 133 2.21 25.81 10.03
N ARG A 134 3.23 25.34 9.32
CA ARG A 134 4.63 25.56 9.68
C ARG A 134 5.48 25.83 8.46
N THR A 135 6.40 26.78 8.59
CA THR A 135 7.34 27.17 7.55
C THR A 135 8.75 27.09 8.09
N ILE A 136 9.66 26.51 7.31
CA ILE A 136 11.07 26.37 7.66
C ILE A 136 11.97 26.73 6.49
N GLU A 137 13.22 27.04 6.77
CA GLU A 137 14.28 27.19 5.77
C GLU A 137 15.12 25.92 5.72
N HIS A 138 15.28 25.34 4.52
CA HIS A 138 16.06 24.12 4.32
C HIS A 138 16.72 24.12 2.95
N GLU A 139 18.03 23.89 2.92
CA GLU A 139 18.83 23.91 1.67
C GLU A 139 18.63 25.18 0.83
N GLY A 140 18.44 26.33 1.49
CA GLY A 140 18.21 27.62 0.84
C GLY A 140 16.81 27.77 0.24
N GLN A 141 15.87 26.91 0.64
CA GLN A 141 14.47 26.95 0.21
C GLN A 141 13.52 27.08 1.40
N THR A 142 12.51 27.92 1.23
CA THR A 142 11.40 28.03 2.17
C THR A 142 10.41 26.90 1.93
N LEU A 143 10.30 25.96 2.87
CA LEU A 143 9.30 24.90 2.81
C LEU A 143 8.16 25.19 3.78
N THR A 144 6.92 24.98 3.32
CA THR A 144 5.71 25.19 4.13
C THR A 144 4.87 23.93 4.11
N ALA A 145 4.38 23.53 5.29
CA ALA A 145 3.32 22.54 5.47
C ALA A 145 2.08 23.21 6.07
N SER A 146 0.89 22.76 5.69
CA SER A 146 -0.39 23.31 6.14
C SER A 146 -1.46 22.23 6.26
N PRO A 147 -2.39 22.33 7.24
CA PRO A 147 -3.56 21.45 7.31
C PRO A 147 -4.62 21.78 6.26
N VAL A 148 -4.57 22.98 5.66
CA VAL A 148 -5.55 23.48 4.69
C VAL A 148 -4.87 23.94 3.40
N ALA A 149 -5.62 23.88 2.29
CA ALA A 149 -5.16 24.35 0.99
C ALA A 149 -4.82 25.85 0.99
N SER A 150 -3.75 26.23 0.29
CA SER A 150 -3.40 27.64 0.05
C SER A 150 -2.51 27.76 -1.19
N ASP A 151 -2.39 28.96 -1.75
CA ASP A 151 -1.50 29.23 -2.90
C ASP A 151 -0.04 28.88 -2.61
N GLU A 152 0.38 28.98 -1.34
CA GLU A 152 1.74 28.63 -0.91
C GLU A 152 1.95 27.13 -0.69
N THR A 153 0.89 26.35 -0.55
CA THR A 153 0.93 24.90 -0.33
C THR A 153 0.01 24.18 -1.30
N PRO A 154 0.30 24.19 -2.62
CA PRO A 154 -0.61 23.65 -3.62
C PRO A 154 -0.55 22.12 -3.74
N ASN A 155 0.43 21.46 -3.10
CA ASN A 155 0.65 20.02 -3.26
C ASN A 155 -0.01 19.27 -2.11
N TYR A 156 -1.09 18.57 -2.39
CA TYR A 156 -1.72 17.68 -1.41
C TYR A 156 -1.02 16.32 -1.38
N TYR A 157 -0.82 15.79 -0.18
CA TYR A 157 -0.49 14.38 0.03
C TYR A 157 -1.50 13.76 0.98
N PRO A 158 -2.10 12.62 0.60
CA PRO A 158 -3.07 11.93 1.45
C PRO A 158 -2.41 11.37 2.71
N GLY A 159 -1.09 11.19 2.78
CA GLY A 159 -0.43 10.55 3.92
C GLY A 159 -0.26 9.05 3.69
N GLY A 160 0.87 8.51 4.11
CA GLY A 160 1.23 7.13 3.81
C GLY A 160 2.73 6.88 3.86
N ASN A 161 3.14 5.66 3.49
CA ASN A 161 4.54 5.28 3.45
C ASN A 161 5.14 5.53 2.07
N VAL A 162 6.28 6.19 2.03
CA VAL A 162 7.12 6.38 0.83
C VAL A 162 8.48 5.77 1.11
N ALA A 163 8.88 4.76 0.33
CA ALA A 163 10.15 4.06 0.49
C ALA A 163 10.43 3.64 1.96
N GLY A 164 9.45 3.00 2.59
CA GLY A 164 9.54 2.51 3.97
C GLY A 164 9.41 3.58 5.06
N ARG A 165 9.03 4.82 4.72
CA ARG A 165 8.91 5.90 5.73
C ARG A 165 7.57 6.60 5.71
N PRO A 166 6.98 6.88 6.88
CA PRO A 166 5.72 7.62 6.97
C PRO A 166 5.89 9.10 6.58
N VAL A 167 5.10 9.55 5.62
CA VAL A 167 4.96 10.94 5.20
C VAL A 167 3.58 11.43 5.65
N PRO A 168 3.47 12.47 6.50
CA PRO A 168 2.18 12.91 7.04
C PRO A 168 1.21 13.42 5.96
N ALA A 169 -0.08 13.19 6.18
CA ALA A 169 -1.12 13.78 5.34
C ALA A 169 -1.11 15.31 5.47
N GLY A 170 -1.28 16.06 4.37
CA GLY A 170 -1.36 17.51 4.44
C GLY A 170 -1.06 18.21 3.11
N TRP A 171 -1.01 19.53 3.18
CA TRP A 171 -0.67 20.41 2.07
C TRP A 171 0.76 20.91 2.20
N TYR A 172 1.50 20.90 1.09
CA TYR A 172 2.92 21.21 1.07
C TYR A 172 3.27 22.20 -0.05
N SER A 173 4.25 23.07 0.21
CA SER A 173 4.78 23.99 -0.81
C SER A 173 5.50 23.25 -1.94
N ARG A 174 6.09 22.10 -1.63
CA ARG A 174 6.67 21.16 -2.60
C ARG A 174 6.47 19.71 -2.16
N PRO A 175 6.42 18.75 -3.10
CA PRO A 175 6.37 17.33 -2.77
C PRO A 175 7.76 16.83 -2.34
N TRP A 176 8.18 17.13 -1.11
CA TRP A 176 9.52 16.83 -0.61
C TRP A 176 9.85 15.33 -0.54
N TRP A 177 8.84 14.46 -0.61
CA TRP A 177 8.99 13.00 -0.70
C TRP A 177 9.16 12.47 -2.13
N ALA A 178 8.98 13.30 -3.15
CA ALA A 178 8.91 12.84 -4.55
C ALA A 178 10.18 12.11 -4.99
N ASP A 179 11.36 12.60 -4.58
CA ASP A 179 12.63 11.96 -4.94
C ASP A 179 12.77 10.58 -4.30
N ALA A 180 12.32 10.40 -3.05
CA ALA A 180 12.31 9.10 -2.39
C ALA A 180 11.28 8.14 -3.02
N MET A 181 10.15 8.66 -3.49
CA MET A 181 9.16 7.87 -4.24
C MET A 181 9.74 7.37 -5.57
N ALA A 182 10.53 8.20 -6.26
CA ALA A 182 11.15 7.83 -7.53
C ALA A 182 12.35 6.89 -7.38
N THR A 183 13.19 7.13 -6.37
CA THR A 183 14.47 6.42 -6.21
C THR A 183 14.44 5.27 -5.21
N GLY A 184 13.42 5.22 -4.35
CA GLY A 184 13.38 4.31 -3.21
C GLY A 184 14.35 4.68 -2.08
N MET A 185 15.04 5.83 -2.18
CA MET A 185 16.09 6.22 -1.24
C MET A 185 15.80 7.57 -0.58
N TRP A 186 16.07 7.65 0.72
CA TRP A 186 15.97 8.86 1.50
C TRP A 186 17.34 9.48 1.76
N THR A 187 17.42 10.81 1.69
CA THR A 187 18.66 11.55 1.94
C THR A 187 18.75 12.04 3.39
N ALA A 188 19.98 12.32 3.85
CA ALA A 188 20.18 12.98 5.16
C ALA A 188 19.49 14.36 5.22
N ALA A 189 19.44 15.08 4.11
CA ALA A 189 18.68 16.32 3.98
C ALA A 189 17.20 16.11 4.28
N SER A 190 16.59 15.05 3.73
CA SER A 190 15.18 14.69 4.00
C SER A 190 14.91 14.45 5.48
N MET A 191 15.84 13.81 6.19
CA MET A 191 15.70 13.58 7.64
C MET A 191 15.77 14.89 8.44
N MET A 192 16.70 15.78 8.08
CA MET A 192 16.80 17.11 8.71
C MET A 192 15.57 17.97 8.42
N MET A 193 15.06 17.91 7.19
CA MET A 193 13.79 18.52 6.80
C MET A 193 12.65 18.01 7.68
N PHE A 194 12.49 16.68 7.76
CA PHE A 194 11.45 16.06 8.57
C PHE A 194 11.53 16.52 10.02
N SER A 195 12.72 16.49 10.62
CA SER A 195 12.94 16.93 12.00
C SER A 195 12.51 18.39 12.20
N ALA A 196 12.98 19.29 11.35
CA ALA A 196 12.69 20.71 11.46
C ALA A 196 11.20 21.03 11.19
N MET A 197 10.55 20.30 10.29
CA MET A 197 9.14 20.50 9.94
C MET A 197 8.18 19.88 10.96
N PHE A 198 8.42 18.66 11.45
CA PHE A 198 7.39 17.90 12.16
C PHE A 198 7.69 17.63 13.63
N SER A 199 8.91 17.94 14.11
CA SER A 199 9.22 17.78 15.53
C SER A 199 8.21 18.54 16.42
N GLY A 200 7.64 17.81 17.39
CA GLY A 200 6.65 18.32 18.33
C GLY A 200 5.25 18.59 17.75
N MET A 201 4.96 18.25 16.49
CA MET A 201 3.64 18.46 15.91
C MET A 201 2.64 17.40 16.40
N ALA A 202 1.56 17.82 17.05
CA ALA A 202 0.61 16.91 17.72
C ALA A 202 -0.06 15.88 16.79
N GLY A 203 -0.14 16.14 15.49
CA GLY A 203 -0.69 15.21 14.50
C GLY A 203 0.30 14.19 13.94
N VAL A 204 1.59 14.31 14.29
CA VAL A 204 2.67 13.43 13.84
C VAL A 204 3.24 12.73 15.08
N ASN A 205 2.79 11.50 15.31
CA ASN A 205 3.00 10.78 16.56
C ASN A 205 4.31 9.97 16.63
N TYR A 206 5.27 10.27 15.75
CA TYR A 206 6.56 9.60 15.69
C TYR A 206 7.69 10.63 15.64
N SER A 207 8.82 10.28 16.26
CA SER A 207 9.97 11.16 16.36
C SER A 207 10.78 11.20 15.06
N PRO A 208 11.66 12.20 14.88
CA PRO A 208 12.59 12.22 13.76
C PRO A 208 13.49 10.99 13.69
N GLU A 209 13.84 10.40 14.83
CA GLU A 209 14.60 9.14 14.91
C GLU A 209 13.76 7.96 14.40
N GLN A 210 12.48 7.90 14.76
CA GLN A 210 11.52 6.89 14.26
C GLN A 210 11.16 7.07 12.77
N PHE A 211 11.29 8.29 12.27
CA PHE A 211 11.28 8.50 10.83
C PHE A 211 12.59 8.01 10.20
N ALA A 212 13.73 8.28 10.86
CA ALA A 212 15.09 7.97 10.40
C ALA A 212 15.36 6.46 10.25
N ASP A 213 14.80 5.64 11.13
CA ASP A 213 14.91 4.18 11.13
C ASP A 213 13.83 3.47 10.28
N GLY A 214 12.77 4.17 9.86
CA GLY A 214 11.63 3.58 9.15
C GLY A 214 10.64 2.85 10.06
N SER A 215 10.79 2.94 11.39
CA SER A 215 9.97 2.27 12.42
C SER A 215 8.54 2.80 12.54
N GLY A 216 8.14 3.76 11.70
CA GLY A 216 6.75 4.15 11.49
C GLY A 216 5.86 3.04 10.92
N GLU A 217 6.38 1.87 10.62
CA GLU A 217 5.58 0.66 10.52
C GLU A 217 4.99 0.32 11.89
N GLY A 218 3.69 0.59 12.09
CA GLY A 218 2.93 -0.14 13.09
C GLY A 218 3.24 -1.63 12.90
N ALA A 219 3.91 -2.22 13.88
CA ALA A 219 4.56 -3.52 13.81
C ALA A 219 3.57 -4.65 13.51
N GLU A 220 3.20 -4.84 12.24
CA GLU A 220 2.34 -5.91 11.75
C GLU A 220 2.64 -6.17 10.26
N GLY A 221 3.90 -6.46 9.94
CA GLY A 221 4.28 -6.90 8.61
C GLY A 221 5.79 -6.95 8.46
N ASP A 222 6.35 -8.15 8.58
CA ASP A 222 7.75 -8.48 8.29
C ASP A 222 8.78 -8.26 9.42
N ALA A 223 8.46 -8.77 10.62
CA ALA A 223 9.49 -9.31 11.50
C ALA A 223 9.74 -10.78 11.14
N GLY A 224 10.27 -11.02 9.93
CA GLY A 224 11.00 -12.25 9.62
C GLY A 224 12.27 -12.24 10.46
N GLY A 225 12.16 -12.80 11.68
CA GLY A 225 13.19 -12.77 12.73
C GLY A 225 14.56 -13.20 12.22
N GLY A 226 15.40 -12.20 11.97
CA GLY A 226 16.85 -12.33 11.94
C GLY A 226 17.42 -12.16 13.34
N GLU A 227 18.10 -13.22 13.78
CA GLU A 227 19.23 -13.17 14.71
C GLU A 227 18.90 -12.96 16.20
N ASP A 228 18.70 -14.08 16.91
CA ASP A 228 19.39 -14.26 18.18
C ASP A 228 20.07 -15.63 18.23
N GLY A 229 21.37 -15.60 18.49
CA GLY A 229 22.24 -16.77 18.55
C GLY A 229 22.16 -17.45 19.91
N GLY A 230 22.12 -18.78 19.90
CA GLY A 230 22.12 -19.59 21.12
C GLY A 230 22.42 -21.04 20.85
N ASP A 231 23.72 -21.35 20.84
CA ASP A 231 24.36 -22.64 21.10
C ASP A 231 23.50 -23.66 21.88
N MET A 232 23.16 -24.79 21.25
CA MET A 232 23.06 -26.09 21.92
C MET A 232 23.49 -27.20 20.96
N GLY A 233 24.68 -27.73 21.20
CA GLY A 233 25.16 -28.98 20.61
C GLY A 233 24.33 -30.21 21.04
N GLY A 234 24.40 -31.25 20.21
CA GLY A 234 23.79 -32.55 20.51
C GLY A 234 23.85 -33.46 19.28
N GLU A 235 24.77 -34.41 19.34
CA GLU A 235 25.14 -35.36 18.30
C GLU A 235 24.02 -36.37 17.96
N ASP A 236 24.11 -36.90 16.74
CA ASP A 236 23.67 -38.24 16.31
C ASP A 236 22.17 -38.50 16.02
N MET A 237 21.79 -38.41 14.74
CA MET A 237 20.98 -39.44 14.09
C MET A 237 21.20 -39.40 12.57
N GLY A 238 22.00 -40.36 12.09
CA GLY A 238 22.02 -40.76 10.69
C GLY A 238 20.73 -41.49 10.29
N GLY A 239 20.21 -41.19 9.11
CA GLY A 239 19.06 -41.87 8.52
C GLY A 239 18.74 -41.34 7.13
N ASP A 240 19.27 -42.04 6.12
CA ASP A 240 18.91 -41.95 4.71
C ASP A 240 17.40 -42.17 4.49
N MET A 241 16.73 -41.22 3.84
CA MET A 241 15.53 -41.49 3.04
C MET A 241 15.27 -40.36 2.02
N GLY A 242 15.74 -40.63 0.80
CA GLY A 242 14.98 -40.52 -0.45
C GLY A 242 13.91 -39.42 -0.62
N ASP A 243 14.19 -38.57 -1.61
CA ASP A 243 13.26 -38.11 -2.65
C ASP A 243 11.90 -37.59 -2.18
N THR A 244 11.82 -36.27 -1.97
CA THR A 244 10.57 -35.54 -2.15
C THR A 244 10.89 -34.17 -2.73
N GLY A 245 10.52 -33.96 -3.99
CA GLY A 245 10.75 -32.74 -4.73
C GLY A 245 10.14 -31.50 -4.06
N GLY A 246 11.01 -30.56 -3.70
CA GLY A 246 10.82 -29.11 -3.85
C GLY A 246 11.66 -28.63 -5.05
N ASP A 247 11.52 -27.44 -5.61
CA ASP A 247 10.68 -26.30 -5.31
C ASP A 247 10.73 -25.44 -6.57
N GLY A 248 9.56 -24.97 -7.00
CA GLY A 248 9.45 -23.93 -8.02
C GLY A 248 9.86 -22.59 -7.43
N GLY A 249 11.17 -22.35 -7.37
CA GLY A 249 11.75 -21.05 -7.07
C GLY A 249 12.07 -20.29 -8.36
N GLY A 250 11.62 -19.04 -8.45
CA GLY A 250 11.99 -18.17 -9.58
C GLY A 250 11.12 -16.94 -9.75
N PHE A 251 10.76 -16.25 -8.66
CA PHE A 251 10.20 -14.90 -8.73
C PHE A 251 11.34 -13.92 -8.39
N PHE A 252 11.82 -13.21 -9.42
CA PHE A 252 12.54 -11.94 -9.38
C PHE A 252 14.06 -12.03 -9.21
N GLY A 253 14.74 -12.13 -10.36
CA GLY A 253 16.12 -11.72 -10.55
C GLY A 253 16.18 -10.92 -11.85
N GLY A 254 16.46 -9.62 -11.74
CA GLY A 254 16.57 -8.72 -12.88
C GLY A 254 17.90 -8.89 -13.63
N GLY A 255 17.98 -8.31 -14.82
CA GLY A 255 19.25 -8.09 -15.51
C GLY A 255 19.17 -8.23 -17.02
N ASP A 256 19.01 -7.07 -17.66
CA ASP A 256 19.67 -6.67 -18.90
C ASP A 256 19.33 -7.31 -20.26
N ASP A 257 19.65 -6.49 -21.27
CA ASP A 257 19.58 -6.68 -22.71
C ASP A 257 18.19 -6.41 -23.32
N GLY A 258 17.91 -5.30 -23.99
CA GLY A 258 18.81 -4.48 -24.81
C GLY A 258 18.29 -4.47 -26.24
N GLY A 259 17.68 -3.36 -26.64
CA GLY A 259 17.72 -2.90 -28.04
C GLY A 259 16.62 -3.37 -28.99
N GLY A 260 15.80 -2.40 -29.41
CA GLY A 260 15.78 -2.05 -30.83
C GLY A 260 14.52 -2.38 -31.62
N PHE A 261 14.05 -1.34 -32.32
CA PHE A 261 13.28 -1.41 -33.57
C PHE A 261 11.82 -1.84 -33.47
N PHE A 262 10.98 -0.95 -32.92
CA PHE A 262 9.69 -0.70 -33.56
C PHE A 262 9.94 0.11 -34.84
N ASP A 263 10.26 -0.65 -35.89
CA ASP A 263 10.18 -0.20 -37.28
C ASP A 263 8.70 -0.14 -37.70
N GLY A 264 8.33 1.05 -38.16
CA GLY A 264 7.36 1.32 -39.22
C GLY A 264 6.14 0.43 -39.39
N GLY A 265 4.97 1.03 -39.13
CA GLY A 265 3.83 0.87 -40.05
C GLY A 265 2.52 0.47 -39.39
N PHE A 266 1.73 1.46 -39.00
CA PHE A 266 0.27 1.32 -39.07
C PHE A 266 -0.34 2.60 -39.67
N ASP A 267 -0.85 2.41 -40.89
CA ASP A 267 -1.67 3.31 -41.68
C ASP A 267 -2.90 3.81 -40.90
N PHE A 268 -3.22 5.09 -41.07
CA PHE A 268 -4.58 5.60 -40.94
C PHE A 268 -5.03 6.09 -42.31
N ASP A 269 -6.02 5.38 -42.87
CA ASP A 269 -6.76 5.77 -44.07
C ASP A 269 -8.17 6.23 -43.65
N PHE A 270 -8.51 7.45 -44.07
CA PHE A 270 -9.78 8.20 -44.03
C PHE A 270 -10.43 8.60 -42.70
#